data_AF-A0A010YH37-F1
#
_entry.id   AF-A0A010YH37-F1
#
_cell.length_a   1.000
_cell.length_b   1.000
_cell.length_c   1.000
_cell.angle_alpha   90.00
_cell.angle_beta   90.00
_cell.angle_gamma   90.00
#
_symmetry.space_group_name_H-M   'P 1'
#
loop_
_entity.id
_entity.type
_entity.pdbx_description
1 polymer ?
#
loop_
_entity_poly.entity_id
_entity_poly.type
_entity_poly.pdbx_seq_one_letter_code
_entity_poly.pdbx_strand_id
1 'polypeptide(L)'
;MTERGPAEPTLDARIDSFLRSFARVRGQRKTRKPRRTKSLRVLVYWPADQWDEMAARWPQFVPEYGDDHATHRRNVEDMLRAQSEDSEASFGVAALTVEGLAGFAQEQDLDAATSETRAAYAAELGRAGKATSWPPSPTQKCWCGSTRLYRDCCAATP
;
A
#
# COMPACT_ATOMS: atom_id res chain seq x y z
N MET A 1 -26.92 4.16 23.33
CA MET A 1 -25.45 4.28 23.48
C MET A 1 -24.86 3.08 22.79
N THR A 2 -24.55 3.20 21.51
CA THR A 2 -24.03 2.09 20.70
C THR A 2 -22.52 2.23 20.68
N GLU A 3 -21.87 1.36 21.45
CA GLU A 3 -20.42 1.20 21.52
C GLU A 3 -19.89 0.91 20.12
N ARG A 4 -19.21 1.88 19.51
CA ARG A 4 -18.51 1.72 18.25
C ARG A 4 -17.22 0.96 18.58
N GLY A 5 -17.28 -0.38 18.49
CA GLY A 5 -16.12 -1.25 18.64
C GLY A 5 -14.99 -0.83 17.69
N PRO A 6 -13.71 -1.10 18.04
CA PRO A 6 -12.58 -0.69 17.23
C PRO A 6 -12.72 -1.28 15.82
N ALA A 7 -12.49 -0.45 14.79
CA ALA A 7 -12.38 -0.92 13.42
C ALA A 7 -11.28 -1.98 13.38
N GLU A 8 -11.65 -3.25 13.15
CA GLU A 8 -10.71 -4.34 12.91
C GLU A 8 -9.73 -3.86 11.82
N PRO A 9 -8.42 -3.89 12.07
CA PRO A 9 -7.46 -3.50 11.05
C PRO A 9 -7.60 -4.48 9.88
N THR A 10 -7.77 -3.94 8.67
CA THR A 10 -7.81 -4.74 7.45
C THR A 10 -6.54 -5.59 7.35
N LEU A 11 -6.67 -6.76 6.70
CA LEU A 11 -5.63 -7.79 6.59
C LEU A 11 -4.27 -7.22 6.15
N ASP A 12 -4.26 -6.15 5.36
CA ASP A 12 -3.06 -5.45 4.89
C ASP A 12 -2.20 -4.82 6.00
N ALA A 13 -2.80 -4.41 7.13
CA ALA A 13 -2.04 -3.98 8.31
C ALA A 13 -1.36 -5.16 9.04
N ARG A 14 -1.90 -6.39 8.91
CA ARG A 14 -1.26 -7.62 9.40
C ARG A 14 -0.07 -7.99 8.50
N ILE A 15 -0.08 -7.61 7.22
CA ILE A 15 0.99 -7.89 6.25
C ILE A 15 2.28 -7.11 6.56
N ASP A 16 2.21 -5.88 7.08
CA ASP A 16 3.41 -5.11 7.50
C ASP A 16 4.22 -5.85 8.59
N SER A 17 3.54 -6.63 9.43
CA SER A 17 4.18 -7.48 10.45
C SER A 17 4.88 -8.72 9.83
N PHE A 18 4.33 -9.27 8.75
CA PHE A 18 4.85 -10.47 8.09
C PHE A 18 5.96 -10.18 7.06
N LEU A 19 5.98 -9.00 6.42
CA LEU A 19 7.08 -8.57 5.55
C LEU A 19 8.44 -8.49 6.26
N ARG A 20 8.44 -8.32 7.60
CA ARG A 20 9.64 -8.43 8.43
C ARG A 20 10.25 -9.84 8.43
N SER A 21 9.46 -10.87 8.07
CA SER A 21 9.84 -12.28 8.10
C SER A 21 10.27 -12.84 6.72
N PHE A 22 9.84 -12.25 5.60
CA PHE A 22 10.13 -12.78 4.25
C PHE A 22 11.52 -12.40 3.70
N ALA A 23 12.26 -11.51 4.36
CA ALA A 23 13.64 -11.13 3.96
C ALA A 23 14.71 -12.20 4.27
N ARG A 24 14.33 -13.47 4.47
CA ARG A 24 15.23 -14.56 4.89
C ARG A 24 15.29 -15.74 3.93
N VAL A 25 15.27 -15.57 2.61
CA VAL A 25 15.78 -16.61 1.71
C VAL A 25 16.54 -16.01 0.52
N ARG A 26 17.86 -15.81 0.72
CA ARG A 26 18.97 -16.21 -0.18
C ARG A 26 20.30 -15.60 0.31
N GLY A 27 21.21 -16.45 0.78
CA GLY A 27 22.68 -16.28 0.74
C GLY A 27 23.33 -15.24 1.65
N GLN A 28 24.01 -15.70 2.72
CA GLN A 28 24.83 -14.88 3.62
C GLN A 28 26.08 -14.28 2.97
N ARG A 29 26.45 -13.02 3.31
CA ARG A 29 27.86 -12.60 3.52
C ARG A 29 28.03 -11.24 4.23
N LYS A 30 28.71 -11.31 5.39
CA LYS A 30 29.54 -10.34 6.13
C LYS A 30 29.00 -8.96 6.53
N THR A 31 29.27 -8.67 7.81
CA THR A 31 28.85 -7.56 8.66
C THR A 31 29.42 -6.19 8.26
N ARG A 32 28.52 -5.22 8.02
CA ARG A 32 28.75 -3.79 8.24
C ARG A 32 27.68 -3.30 9.20
N LYS A 33 28.04 -2.53 10.24
CA LYS A 33 27.04 -1.87 11.11
C LYS A 33 26.13 -1.03 10.21
N PRO A 34 24.82 -1.33 10.10
CA PRO A 34 23.96 -0.59 9.20
C PRO A 34 23.78 0.82 9.75
N ARG A 35 24.09 1.83 8.92
CA ARG A 35 23.54 3.17 9.10
C ARG A 35 22.02 2.99 9.11
N ARG A 36 21.33 3.31 10.21
CA ARG A 36 19.86 3.20 10.31
C ARG A 36 19.27 3.89 9.09
N THR A 37 18.92 3.09 8.09
CA THR A 37 18.29 3.57 6.87
C THR A 37 16.84 3.73 7.28
N LYS A 38 16.25 4.92 7.10
CA LYS A 38 14.81 5.08 7.36
C LYS A 38 14.10 4.00 6.55
N SER A 39 13.39 3.11 7.23
CA SER A 39 12.57 2.08 6.59
C SER A 39 11.47 2.79 5.82
N LEU A 40 11.43 2.60 4.49
CA LEU A 40 10.31 3.00 3.66
C LEU A 40 9.23 1.91 3.75
N ARG A 41 8.04 2.27 4.21
CA ARG A 41 6.85 1.42 4.16
C ARG A 41 6.01 1.86 2.98
N VAL A 42 5.56 0.90 2.17
CA VAL A 42 4.79 1.18 0.96
C VAL A 42 3.45 0.49 1.04
N LEU A 43 2.38 1.28 0.99
CA LEU A 43 1.01 0.76 0.97
C LEU A 43 0.55 0.54 -0.46
N VAL A 44 -0.30 -0.48 -0.62
CA VAL A 44 -0.97 -0.83 -1.88
C VAL A 44 -2.10 0.17 -2.14
N TYR A 45 -2.19 0.65 -3.37
CA TYR A 45 -3.33 1.41 -3.86
C TYR A 45 -3.72 0.96 -5.26
N TRP A 46 -5.02 0.79 -5.49
CA TRP A 46 -5.62 0.54 -6.79
C TRP A 46 -6.18 1.85 -7.36
N PRO A 47 -5.57 2.39 -8.44
CA PRO A 47 -6.09 3.56 -9.14
C PRO A 47 -7.50 3.34 -9.71
N ALA A 48 -8.23 4.44 -9.92
CA ALA A 48 -9.63 4.41 -10.36
C ALA A 48 -9.83 3.68 -11.70
N ASP A 49 -8.90 3.86 -12.64
CA ASP A 49 -8.89 3.22 -13.96
C ASP A 49 -8.57 1.72 -13.89
N GLN A 50 -7.97 1.25 -12.80
CA GLN A 50 -7.69 -0.16 -12.56
C GLN A 50 -8.73 -0.85 -11.66
N TRP A 51 -9.61 -0.09 -11.00
CA TRP A 51 -10.52 -0.61 -9.99
C TRP A 51 -11.51 -1.63 -10.55
N ASP A 52 -12.19 -1.29 -11.63
CA ASP A 52 -13.22 -2.16 -12.22
C ASP A 52 -12.61 -3.44 -12.81
N GLU A 53 -11.43 -3.33 -13.43
CA GLU A 53 -10.69 -4.47 -13.95
C GLU A 53 -10.21 -5.39 -12.81
N MET A 54 -9.69 -4.80 -11.74
CA MET A 54 -9.27 -5.53 -10.54
C MET A 54 -10.46 -6.25 -9.91
N ALA A 55 -11.60 -5.57 -9.75
CA ALA A 55 -12.82 -6.14 -9.17
C ALA A 55 -13.41 -7.27 -10.03
N ALA A 56 -13.31 -7.17 -11.36
CA ALA A 56 -13.75 -8.22 -12.27
C ALA A 56 -12.82 -9.46 -12.21
N ARG A 57 -11.50 -9.24 -12.11
CA ARG A 57 -10.50 -10.32 -12.11
C ARG A 57 -10.35 -11.01 -10.76
N TRP A 58 -10.41 -10.24 -9.67
CA TRP A 58 -10.26 -10.71 -8.30
C TRP A 58 -11.37 -10.13 -7.41
N PRO A 59 -12.63 -10.59 -7.55
CA PRO A 59 -13.77 -10.08 -6.77
C PRO A 59 -13.56 -10.18 -5.26
N GLN A 60 -12.76 -11.14 -4.80
CA GLN A 60 -12.42 -11.33 -3.40
C GLN A 60 -11.62 -10.15 -2.80
N PHE A 61 -11.00 -9.28 -3.62
CA PHE A 61 -10.26 -8.12 -3.13
C PHE A 61 -11.17 -6.96 -2.72
N VAL A 62 -12.36 -6.84 -3.32
CA VAL A 62 -13.29 -5.75 -3.04
C VAL A 62 -13.61 -5.62 -1.54
N PRO A 63 -14.04 -6.69 -0.83
CA PRO A 63 -14.30 -6.58 0.61
C PRO A 63 -13.05 -6.25 1.44
N GLU A 64 -11.84 -6.54 0.96
CA GLU A 64 -10.59 -6.21 1.66
C GLU A 64 -10.25 -4.71 1.53
N TYR A 65 -10.56 -4.11 0.38
CA TYR A 65 -10.21 -2.72 0.06
C TYR A 65 -11.31 -1.71 0.36
N GLY A 66 -12.56 -2.17 0.46
CA GLY A 66 -13.76 -1.36 0.63
C GLY A 66 -14.69 -1.50 -0.59
N ASP A 67 -16.00 -1.35 -0.35
CA ASP A 67 -17.04 -1.67 -1.34
C ASP A 67 -16.95 -0.86 -2.65
N ASP A 68 -16.28 0.31 -2.63
CA ASP A 68 -16.03 1.14 -3.80
C ASP A 68 -14.65 1.81 -3.77
N HIS A 69 -14.22 2.32 -4.92
CA HIS A 69 -12.93 2.98 -5.07
C HIS A 69 -12.79 4.23 -4.18
N ALA A 70 -13.87 4.98 -3.93
CA ALA A 70 -13.82 6.17 -3.10
C ALA A 70 -13.58 5.82 -1.62
N THR A 71 -14.10 4.68 -1.17
CA THR A 71 -13.89 4.08 0.14
C THR A 71 -12.49 3.51 0.25
N HIS A 72 -12.01 2.78 -0.76
CA HIS A 72 -10.62 2.31 -0.81
C HIS A 72 -9.61 3.46 -0.66
N ARG A 73 -9.78 4.53 -1.44
CA ARG A 73 -8.91 5.71 -1.36
C ARG A 73 -8.89 6.34 0.04
N ARG A 74 -10.04 6.40 0.72
CA ARG A 74 -10.15 6.93 2.09
C ARG A 74 -9.46 6.00 3.09
N ASN A 75 -9.72 4.70 2.99
CA ASN A 75 -9.10 3.68 3.84
C ASN A 75 -7.56 3.74 3.76
N VAL A 76 -6.99 3.91 2.57
CA VAL A 76 -5.54 4.05 2.39
C VAL A 76 -5.00 5.32 3.05
N GLU A 77 -5.66 6.48 2.92
CA GLU A 77 -5.26 7.71 3.61
C GLU A 77 -5.31 7.55 5.14
N ASP A 78 -6.39 6.97 5.66
CA ASP A 78 -6.58 6.77 7.10
C ASP A 78 -5.52 5.81 7.67
N MET A 79 -5.20 4.74 6.94
CA MET A 79 -4.12 3.82 7.30
C MET A 79 -2.74 4.49 7.29
N LEU A 80 -2.45 5.33 6.30
CA LEU A 80 -1.19 6.08 6.24
C LEU A 80 -1.06 7.03 7.43
N ARG A 81 -2.14 7.75 7.75
CA ARG A 81 -2.20 8.67 8.90
C ARG A 81 -1.97 7.92 10.21
N ALA A 82 -2.76 6.88 10.47
CA ALA A 82 -2.64 6.08 11.69
C ALA A 82 -1.22 5.49 11.85
N GLN A 83 -0.65 4.90 10.80
CA GLN A 83 0.70 4.34 10.89
C GLN A 83 1.80 5.39 11.04
N SER A 84 1.59 6.61 10.51
CA SER A 84 2.56 7.70 10.62
C SER A 84 2.58 8.34 12.01
N GLU A 85 1.46 8.33 12.73
CA GLU A 85 1.39 8.79 14.11
C GLU A 85 2.21 7.89 15.04
N ASP A 86 2.22 6.58 14.77
CA ASP A 86 2.91 5.57 15.56
C ASP A 86 4.35 5.27 15.08
N SER A 87 4.82 5.89 13.99
CA SER A 87 6.10 5.53 13.38
C SER A 87 6.90 6.69 12.79
N GLU A 88 8.20 6.74 13.10
CA GLU A 88 9.16 7.61 12.41
C GLU A 88 9.56 7.11 10.99
N ALA A 89 8.91 6.05 10.50
CA ALA A 89 9.14 5.51 9.18
C ALA A 89 8.75 6.49 8.07
N SER A 90 9.39 6.38 6.91
CA SER A 90 8.91 7.07 5.72
C SER A 90 7.85 6.22 5.04
N PHE A 91 6.81 6.86 4.50
CA PHE A 91 5.72 6.16 3.86
C PHE A 91 5.66 6.49 2.37
N GLY A 92 5.11 5.56 1.60
CA GLY A 92 4.81 5.74 0.20
C GLY A 92 3.58 4.94 -0.20
N VAL A 93 3.05 5.29 -1.36
CA VAL A 93 1.90 4.62 -1.97
C VAL A 93 2.33 4.07 -3.32
N ALA A 94 2.17 2.76 -3.50
CA ALA A 94 2.37 2.10 -4.79
C ALA A 94 1.02 2.02 -5.51
N ALA A 95 0.93 2.67 -6.66
CA ALA A 95 -0.20 2.51 -7.59
C ALA A 95 0.00 1.20 -8.37
N LEU A 96 -0.82 0.20 -8.09
CA LEU A 96 -0.78 -1.10 -8.75
C LEU A 96 -1.58 -1.08 -10.05
N THR A 97 -1.17 -1.91 -11.01
CA THR A 97 -1.97 -2.24 -12.19
C THR A 97 -2.29 -3.73 -12.19
N VAL A 98 -3.41 -4.10 -12.80
CA VAL A 98 -3.86 -5.50 -12.85
C VAL A 98 -2.84 -6.35 -13.60
N GLU A 99 -2.41 -5.85 -14.76
CA GLU A 99 -1.35 -6.47 -15.57
C GLU A 99 -0.02 -6.53 -14.82
N GLY A 100 0.35 -5.47 -14.11
CA GLY A 100 1.62 -5.39 -13.38
C GLY A 100 1.71 -6.41 -12.24
N LEU A 101 0.63 -6.56 -11.47
CA LEU A 101 0.54 -7.58 -10.43
C LEU A 101 0.54 -8.99 -11.03
N ALA A 102 -0.22 -9.22 -12.10
CA ALA A 102 -0.28 -10.52 -12.76
C ALA A 102 1.07 -10.93 -13.35
N GLY A 103 1.78 -10.00 -14.00
CA GLY A 103 3.13 -10.21 -14.53
C GLY A 103 4.13 -10.50 -13.43
N PHE A 104 4.13 -9.71 -12.34
CA PHE A 104 5.00 -9.96 -11.20
C PHE A 104 4.75 -11.34 -10.57
N ALA A 105 3.49 -11.71 -10.37
CA ALA A 105 3.12 -13.00 -9.81
C ALA A 105 3.61 -14.16 -10.70
N GLN A 106 3.44 -14.05 -12.02
CA GLN A 106 3.93 -15.03 -12.99
C GLN A 106 5.47 -15.13 -12.98
N GLU A 107 6.18 -14.00 -12.98
CA GLU A 107 7.64 -13.96 -12.96
C GLU A 107 8.24 -14.56 -11.69
N GLN A 108 7.55 -14.43 -10.56
CA GLN A 108 8.01 -14.91 -9.25
C GLN A 108 7.46 -16.31 -8.89
N ASP A 109 6.64 -16.92 -9.75
CA ASP A 109 5.92 -18.18 -9.48
C ASP A 109 5.08 -18.09 -8.18
N LEU A 110 4.34 -16.98 -8.05
CA LEU A 110 3.48 -16.66 -6.91
C LEU A 110 2.01 -16.57 -7.35
N ASP A 111 1.10 -16.66 -6.37
CA ASP A 111 -0.32 -16.43 -6.60
C ASP A 111 -0.68 -14.94 -6.39
N ALA A 112 -1.10 -14.26 -7.46
CA ALA A 112 -1.54 -12.87 -7.45
C ALA A 112 -2.71 -12.61 -6.49
N ALA A 113 -3.53 -13.62 -6.18
CA ALA A 113 -4.65 -13.52 -5.25
C ALA A 113 -4.20 -13.39 -3.79
N THR A 114 -2.94 -13.74 -3.48
CA THR A 114 -2.42 -13.69 -2.11
C THR A 114 -2.02 -12.27 -1.72
N SER A 115 -2.34 -11.93 -0.47
CA SER A 115 -2.05 -10.63 0.11
C SER A 115 -0.54 -10.33 0.16
N GLU A 116 0.25 -11.38 0.38
CA GLU A 116 1.71 -11.37 0.40
C GLU A 116 2.30 -11.00 -0.95
N THR A 117 1.72 -11.49 -2.04
CA THR A 117 2.20 -11.17 -3.40
C THR A 117 1.93 -9.71 -3.75
N ARG A 118 0.76 -9.18 -3.37
CA ARG A 118 0.43 -7.76 -3.58
C ARG A 118 1.37 -6.84 -2.80
N ALA A 119 1.64 -7.19 -1.54
CA ALA A 119 2.55 -6.43 -0.71
C ALA A 119 4.02 -6.52 -1.18
N ALA A 120 4.46 -7.70 -1.63
CA ALA A 120 5.77 -7.87 -2.25
C ALA A 120 5.91 -7.03 -3.52
N TYR A 121 4.87 -6.97 -4.36
CA TYR A 121 4.86 -6.14 -5.55
C TYR A 121 4.89 -4.64 -5.21
N ALA A 122 4.12 -4.18 -4.23
CA ALA A 122 4.20 -2.79 -3.74
C ALA A 122 5.59 -2.43 -3.20
N ALA A 123 6.22 -3.33 -2.47
CA ALA A 123 7.60 -3.15 -2.00
C ALA A 123 8.61 -3.10 -3.15
N GLU A 124 8.42 -3.89 -4.21
CA GLU A 124 9.23 -3.81 -5.43
C GLU A 124 9.07 -2.46 -6.13
N LEU A 125 7.83 -1.96 -6.28
CA LEU A 125 7.57 -0.62 -6.81
C LEU A 125 8.24 0.47 -5.96
N GLY A 126 8.21 0.32 -4.64
CA GLY A 126 8.95 1.17 -3.71
C GLY A 126 10.45 1.18 -3.97
N ARG A 127 11.08 0.00 -4.05
CA ARG A 127 12.51 -0.16 -4.33
C ARG A 127 12.90 0.37 -5.71
N ALA A 128 12.04 0.24 -6.70
CA ALA A 128 12.21 0.76 -8.04
C ALA A 128 11.99 2.28 -8.15
N GLY A 129 11.62 2.97 -7.06
CA GLY A 129 11.34 4.41 -7.06
C GLY A 129 10.03 4.78 -7.76
N LYS A 130 9.12 3.81 -7.93
CA LYS A 130 7.80 3.98 -8.56
C LYS A 130 6.67 4.25 -7.55
N ALA A 131 6.97 4.19 -6.25
CA ALA A 131 6.02 4.61 -5.22
C ALA A 131 6.02 6.14 -5.04
N THR A 132 4.84 6.71 -4.85
CA THR A 132 4.69 8.14 -4.53
C THR A 132 4.97 8.34 -3.05
N SER A 133 5.83 9.30 -2.70
CA SER A 133 6.12 9.62 -1.29
C SER A 133 4.89 10.20 -0.59
N TRP A 134 4.68 9.79 0.66
CA TRP A 134 3.61 10.29 1.51
C TRP A 134 4.18 10.76 2.87
N PRO A 135 3.69 11.88 3.43
CA PRO A 135 2.66 12.75 2.86
C PRO A 135 3.21 13.68 1.76
N PRO A 136 2.45 13.89 0.66
CA PRO A 136 2.76 14.96 -0.28
C PRO A 136 2.69 16.33 0.38
N SER A 137 3.33 17.34 -0.22
CA SER A 137 3.08 18.73 0.17
C SER A 137 1.60 19.10 -0.08
N PRO A 138 0.97 19.95 0.75
CA PRO A 138 -0.41 20.41 0.55
C PRO A 138 -0.71 20.96 -0.85
N THR A 139 0.29 21.55 -1.53
CA THR A 139 0.19 22.13 -2.88
C THR A 139 0.63 21.20 -4.00
N GLN A 140 1.07 19.98 -3.69
CA GLN A 140 1.37 18.97 -4.70
C GLN A 140 0.12 18.22 -5.14
N LYS A 141 0.18 17.58 -6.31
CA LYS A 141 -0.86 16.65 -6.76
C LYS A 141 -1.07 15.54 -5.74
N CYS A 142 -2.31 15.10 -5.60
CA CYS A 142 -2.64 14.05 -4.67
C CYS A 142 -2.04 12.70 -5.09
N TRP A 143 -1.59 11.91 -4.12
CA TRP A 143 -0.99 10.57 -4.34
C TRP A 143 -1.95 9.58 -5.03
N CYS A 144 -3.26 9.83 -4.98
CA CYS A 144 -4.30 8.99 -5.56
C CYS A 144 -4.41 9.09 -7.09
N GLY A 145 -3.60 9.95 -7.73
CA GLY A 145 -3.63 10.18 -9.18
C GLY A 145 -4.59 11.30 -9.63
N SER A 146 -5.35 11.91 -8.71
CA SER A 146 -6.21 13.05 -9.02
C SER A 146 -5.39 14.27 -9.49
N THR A 147 -5.98 15.09 -10.36
CA THR A 147 -5.44 16.41 -10.74
C THR A 147 -5.58 17.45 -9.62
N ARG A 148 -6.36 17.17 -8.57
CA ARG A 148 -6.55 18.04 -7.40
C ARG A 148 -5.29 18.07 -6.53
N LEU A 149 -5.12 19.19 -5.83
CA LEU A 149 -4.08 19.34 -4.81
C LEU A 149 -4.34 18.39 -3.64
N TYR A 150 -3.28 17.92 -2.98
CA TYR A 150 -3.38 16.96 -1.89
C TYR A 150 -4.29 17.46 -0.76
N ARG A 151 -4.13 18.73 -0.34
CA ARG A 151 -4.96 19.37 0.69
C ARG A 151 -6.46 19.42 0.34
N ASP A 152 -6.76 19.44 -0.94
CA ASP A 152 -8.11 19.57 -1.49
C ASP A 152 -8.64 18.19 -1.94
N CYS A 153 -7.92 17.08 -1.67
CA CYS A 153 -8.27 15.74 -2.14
C CYS A 153 -8.21 14.71 -1.00
N CYS A 154 -7.18 13.88 -0.89
CA CYS A 154 -7.11 12.87 0.18
C CYS A 154 -6.84 13.48 1.56
N ALA A 155 -6.09 14.58 1.64
CA ALA A 155 -5.91 15.28 2.92
C ALA A 155 -7.10 16.17 3.31
N ALA A 156 -8.12 16.31 2.46
CA ALA A 156 -9.32 17.02 2.81
C ALA A 156 -10.11 16.17 3.82
N THR A 157 -10.14 16.59 5.08
CA THR A 157 -11.05 16.03 6.07
C THR A 157 -12.48 16.28 5.60
N PRO A 158 -13.36 15.25 5.60
CA PRO A 158 -14.78 15.45 5.31
C PRO A 158 -15.48 16.33 6.36
#